data_AF-A0A4Q9KJ76-F1
#
_entry.id   AF-A0A4Q9KJ76-F1
#
_cell.length_a   1.000
_cell.length_b   1.000
_cell.length_c   1.000
_cell.angle_alpha   90.00
_cell.angle_beta   90.00
_cell.angle_gamma   90.00
#
_symmetry.space_group_name_H-M   'P 1'
#
loop_
_entity.id
_entity.type
_entity.pdbx_description
1 polymer ?
#
loop_
_entity_poly.entity_id
_entity_poly.type
_entity_poly.pdbx_seq_one_letter_code
_entity_poly.pdbx_strand_id
1 'polypeptide(L)'
;MLSRTEASGVKASLDPAPGVKLGKPVLSGSKATYTDVAPGLDVVVDVAAGGFRWSWVAKTPAAAKKLLVGSGKSRAATARLKVSGGGKWAKDGAEAKISNGQGAKVARLGSPLVWDAQVNPTRISRFVADR
;
A
#
# COMPACT_ATOMS: atom_id res chain seq x y z
N MET A 1 -3.45 8.55 -6.26
CA MET A 1 -3.58 7.14 -6.69
C MET A 1 -2.24 6.69 -7.22
N LEU A 2 -1.74 5.53 -6.82
CA LEU A 2 -0.48 5.00 -7.32
C LEU A 2 -0.79 4.08 -8.50
N SER A 3 -0.11 4.26 -9.62
CA SER A 3 -0.38 3.48 -10.83
C SER A 3 0.91 2.99 -11.47
N ARG A 4 0.85 1.76 -12.01
CA ARG A 4 1.84 1.16 -12.88
C ARG A 4 1.23 1.01 -14.26
N THR A 5 1.98 1.40 -15.29
CA THR A 5 1.60 1.19 -16.69
C THR A 5 2.52 0.11 -17.25
N GLU A 6 1.95 -0.96 -17.77
CA GLU A 6 2.70 -2.01 -18.46
C GLU A 6 3.02 -1.58 -19.89
N ALA A 7 4.04 -2.20 -20.50
CA ALA A 7 4.40 -1.97 -21.91
C ALA A 7 3.21 -2.22 -22.87
N SER A 8 2.27 -3.09 -22.48
CA SER A 8 1.03 -3.33 -23.22
C SER A 8 0.00 -2.20 -23.15
N GLY A 9 0.31 -1.09 -22.46
CA GLY A 9 -0.61 0.03 -22.21
C GLY A 9 -1.63 -0.20 -21.08
N VAL A 10 -1.67 -1.41 -20.50
CA VAL A 10 -2.56 -1.73 -19.37
C VAL A 10 -2.10 -0.96 -18.14
N LYS A 11 -3.05 -0.36 -17.42
CA LYS A 11 -2.77 0.39 -16.19
C LYS A 11 -3.38 -0.30 -14.99
N ALA A 12 -2.55 -0.62 -14.00
CA ALA A 12 -2.98 -1.11 -12.70
C ALA A 12 -2.79 0.01 -11.68
N SER A 13 -3.87 0.39 -11.00
CA SER A 13 -3.87 1.48 -10.04
C SER A 13 -4.35 0.99 -8.68
N LEU A 14 -3.59 1.28 -7.64
CA LEU A 14 -3.92 0.98 -6.25
C LEU A 14 -4.39 2.25 -5.55
N ASP A 15 -5.55 2.15 -4.92
CA ASP A 15 -6.05 3.19 -4.03
C ASP A 15 -5.47 2.96 -2.63
N PRO A 16 -4.61 3.87 -2.13
CA PRO A 16 -3.95 3.67 -0.86
C PRO A 16 -4.90 3.79 0.33
N ALA A 17 -5.98 4.55 0.22
CA ALA A 17 -7.03 4.58 1.22
C ALA A 17 -8.31 5.07 0.54
N PRO A 18 -9.48 4.42 0.76
CA PRO A 18 -10.71 4.77 0.09
C PRO A 18 -11.02 6.28 0.12
N GLY A 19 -11.03 6.92 -1.05
CA GLY A 19 -11.39 8.34 -1.18
C GLY A 19 -10.30 9.34 -0.77
N VAL A 20 -9.09 8.88 -0.47
CA VAL A 20 -7.98 9.77 -0.07
C VAL A 20 -7.19 10.23 -1.29
N LYS A 21 -7.06 11.55 -1.45
CA LYS A 21 -6.09 12.14 -2.38
C LYS A 21 -4.72 12.16 -1.72
N LEU A 22 -3.75 11.48 -2.35
CA LEU A 22 -2.36 11.56 -1.92
C LEU A 22 -1.79 12.95 -2.18
N GLY A 23 -1.17 13.54 -1.17
CA GLY A 23 -0.40 14.78 -1.29
C GLY A 23 0.96 14.57 -1.97
N LYS A 24 1.84 15.57 -1.89
CA LYS A 24 3.22 15.47 -2.36
C LYS A 24 4.03 14.55 -1.43
N PRO A 25 4.73 13.52 -1.96
CA PRO A 25 5.53 12.64 -1.11
C PRO A 25 6.86 13.27 -0.71
N VAL A 26 7.39 12.82 0.42
CA VAL A 26 8.80 12.97 0.79
C VAL A 26 9.57 11.82 0.16
N LEU A 27 10.60 12.13 -0.62
CA LEU A 27 11.42 11.14 -1.31
C LEU A 27 12.70 10.86 -0.52
N SER A 28 13.06 9.58 -0.40
CA SER A 28 14.32 9.14 0.21
C SER A 28 14.79 7.84 -0.45
N GLY A 29 15.84 7.93 -1.27
CA GLY A 29 16.32 6.81 -2.07
C GLY A 29 15.22 6.23 -2.96
N SER A 30 14.93 4.94 -2.78
CA SER A 30 13.86 4.21 -3.49
C SER A 30 12.46 4.42 -2.92
N LYS A 31 12.32 5.20 -1.83
CA LYS A 31 11.09 5.33 -1.08
C LYS A 31 10.40 6.68 -1.32
N ALA A 32 9.09 6.63 -1.52
CA ALA A 32 8.18 7.77 -1.47
C ALA A 32 7.24 7.62 -0.27
N THR A 33 7.32 8.56 0.67
CA THR A 33 6.47 8.59 1.86
C THR A 33 5.41 9.67 1.72
N TYR A 34 4.15 9.26 1.73
CA TYR A 34 3.00 10.13 1.82
C TYR A 34 2.58 10.20 3.28
N THR A 35 2.91 11.32 3.92
CA THR A 35 2.64 11.53 5.33
C THR A 35 1.20 11.97 5.57
N ASP A 36 0.61 11.47 6.65
CA ASP A 36 -0.72 11.85 7.15
C ASP A 36 -1.82 11.82 6.07
N VAL A 37 -1.81 10.74 5.28
CA VAL A 37 -2.87 10.47 4.29
C VAL A 37 -4.24 10.33 4.95
N ALA A 38 -4.24 9.94 6.22
CA ALA A 38 -5.33 10.09 7.17
C ALA A 38 -4.72 10.32 8.57
N PRO A 39 -5.47 10.80 9.57
CA PRO A 39 -4.93 11.01 10.92
C PRO A 39 -4.21 9.78 11.48
N GLY A 40 -2.89 9.90 11.69
CA GLY A 40 -2.03 8.84 12.21
C GLY A 40 -1.68 7.72 11.23
N LEU A 41 -1.89 7.93 9.92
CA LEU A 41 -1.62 6.95 8.87
C LEU A 41 -0.72 7.54 7.78
N ASP A 42 0.41 6.89 7.52
CA ASP A 42 1.25 7.15 6.35
C ASP A 42 1.10 6.04 5.32
N VAL A 43 1.41 6.37 4.07
CA VAL A 43 1.57 5.42 2.98
C VAL A 43 3.00 5.51 2.47
N VAL A 44 3.69 4.38 2.44
CA VAL A 44 5.05 4.27 1.94
C VAL A 44 5.06 3.38 0.71
N VAL A 45 5.73 3.87 -0.33
CA VAL A 45 5.98 3.13 -1.57
C VAL A 45 7.47 2.96 -1.71
N ASP A 46 7.92 1.72 -1.85
CA ASP A 46 9.32 1.37 -2.09
C ASP A 46 9.45 0.76 -3.47
N VAL A 47 10.25 1.37 -4.34
CA VAL A 47 10.42 0.96 -5.73
C VAL A 47 11.70 0.14 -5.89
N ALA A 48 11.62 -1.00 -6.55
CA ALA A 48 12.76 -1.84 -6.88
C ALA A 48 12.71 -2.22 -8.37
N ALA A 49 13.82 -2.74 -8.92
CA ALA A 49 13.87 -3.17 -10.31
C ALA A 49 12.76 -4.19 -10.67
N GLY A 50 12.39 -5.05 -9.71
CA GLY A 50 11.33 -6.06 -9.87
C GLY A 50 9.89 -5.55 -9.65
N GLY A 51 9.68 -4.27 -9.32
CA GLY A 51 8.35 -3.71 -9.08
C GLY A 51 8.33 -2.74 -7.90
N PHE A 52 7.28 -2.78 -7.09
CA PHE A 52 7.17 -1.93 -5.92
C PHE A 52 6.55 -2.68 -4.75
N ARG A 53 6.93 -2.29 -3.55
CA ARG A 53 6.25 -2.67 -2.30
C ARG A 53 5.46 -1.48 -1.81
N TRP A 54 4.29 -1.76 -1.28
CA TRP A 54 3.43 -0.78 -0.67
C TRP A 54 3.16 -1.17 0.78
N SER A 55 3.22 -0.18 1.67
CA SER A 55 2.99 -0.36 3.10
C SER A 55 2.16 0.79 3.66
N TRP A 56 1.21 0.44 4.51
CA TRP A 56 0.56 1.37 5.42
C TRP A 56 1.31 1.40 6.73
N VAL A 57 1.61 2.59 7.22
CA VAL A 57 2.27 2.77 8.50
C VAL A 57 1.30 3.50 9.42
N ALA A 58 0.61 2.73 10.28
CA ALA A 58 -0.20 3.30 11.32
C ALA A 58 0.70 3.76 12.48
N LYS A 59 0.77 5.07 12.71
CA LYS A 59 1.51 5.69 13.82
C LYS A 59 0.74 5.63 15.14
N THR A 60 -0.56 5.35 15.08
CA THR A 60 -1.44 5.31 16.27
C THR A 60 -2.29 4.04 16.29
N PRO A 61 -2.67 3.54 17.49
CA PRO A 61 -3.59 2.42 17.62
C PRO A 61 -4.95 2.67 16.95
N ALA A 62 -5.43 3.92 16.97
CA ALA A 62 -6.69 4.30 16.34
C ALA A 62 -6.62 4.18 14.81
N ALA A 63 -5.50 4.57 14.19
CA ALA A 63 -5.28 4.40 12.75
C ALA A 63 -5.18 2.91 12.37
N ALA A 64 -4.48 2.10 13.18
CA ALA A 64 -4.38 0.66 12.95
C ALA A 64 -5.75 -0.03 12.97
N LYS A 65 -6.63 0.35 13.92
CA LYS A 65 -8.01 -0.15 13.98
C LYS A 65 -8.84 0.23 12.75
N LYS A 66 -8.58 1.37 12.12
CA LYS A 66 -9.30 1.82 10.90
C LYS A 66 -8.82 1.12 9.62
N LEU A 67 -7.56 0.68 9.58
CA LEU A 67 -7.03 -0.10 8.44
C LEU A 67 -7.63 -1.49 8.35
N LEU A 68 -7.96 -2.06 9.51
CA LEU A 68 -8.50 -3.40 9.63
C LEU A 68 -10.02 -3.37 9.53
N VAL A 69 -10.56 -3.90 8.44
CA VAL A 69 -11.99 -4.11 8.25
C VAL A 69 -12.36 -5.53 8.69
N GLY A 70 -13.54 -5.69 9.29
CA GLY A 70 -14.07 -6.97 9.80
C GLY A 70 -14.29 -7.01 11.32
N SER A 71 -14.91 -8.09 11.80
CA SER A 71 -15.19 -8.34 13.22
C SER A 71 -14.60 -9.68 13.70
N GLY A 72 -14.41 -9.82 15.02
CA GLY A 72 -13.90 -11.07 15.61
C GLY A 72 -12.44 -11.37 15.26
N LYS A 73 -12.13 -12.66 15.06
CA LYS A 73 -10.77 -13.18 14.77
C LYS A 73 -10.29 -12.90 13.33
N SER A 74 -11.15 -12.41 12.44
CA SER A 74 -10.83 -12.16 11.03
C SER A 74 -10.87 -10.66 10.74
N ARG A 75 -9.74 -10.01 10.93
CA ARG A 75 -9.51 -8.62 10.53
C ARG A 75 -8.60 -8.62 9.30
N ALA A 76 -9.02 -7.94 8.24
CA ALA A 76 -8.24 -7.83 7.02
C ALA A 76 -8.00 -6.37 6.67
N ALA A 77 -6.81 -6.05 6.16
CA ALA A 77 -6.58 -4.80 5.45
C ALA A 77 -6.85 -5.03 3.95
N THR A 78 -7.71 -4.20 3.35
CA THR A 78 -8.09 -4.36 1.93
C THR A 78 -7.66 -3.15 1.12
N ALA A 79 -6.91 -3.43 0.06
CA ALA A 79 -6.58 -2.48 -0.99
C ALA A 79 -7.63 -2.52 -2.11
N ARG A 80 -7.96 -1.37 -2.70
CA ARG A 80 -8.74 -1.36 -3.95
C ARG A 80 -7.80 -1.35 -5.15
N LEU A 81 -7.95 -2.36 -6.00
CA LEU A 81 -7.29 -2.45 -7.30
C LEU A 81 -8.25 -1.99 -8.40
N LYS A 82 -7.79 -1.06 -9.23
CA LYS A 82 -8.47 -0.66 -10.47
C LYS A 82 -7.56 -0.96 -11.65
N VAL A 83 -8.09 -1.70 -12.63
CA VAL A 83 -7.42 -1.96 -13.90
C VAL A 83 -8.13 -1.20 -15.02
N SER A 84 -7.37 -0.52 -15.87
CA SER A 84 -7.88 0.24 -17.02
C SER A 84 -6.98 0.09 -18.25
N GLY A 85 -7.39 0.65 -19.39
CA GLY A 85 -6.67 0.50 -20.67
C GLY A 85 -6.92 -0.86 -21.33
N GLY A 86 -8.16 -1.37 -21.27
CA GLY A 86 -8.53 -2.65 -21.88
C GLY A 86 -8.07 -3.89 -21.10
N GLY A 87 -7.40 -3.72 -19.96
CA GLY A 87 -6.98 -4.82 -19.10
C GLY A 87 -8.13 -5.41 -18.28
N LYS A 88 -8.03 -6.70 -18.00
CA LYS A 88 -8.93 -7.44 -17.09
C LYS A 88 -8.11 -8.04 -15.97
N TRP A 89 -8.72 -8.18 -14.80
CA TRP A 89 -8.11 -8.92 -13.70
C TRP A 89 -9.02 -10.03 -13.21
N ALA A 90 -8.40 -11.08 -12.70
CA ALA A 90 -9.06 -12.16 -11.99
C ALA A 90 -8.27 -12.46 -10.72
N LYS A 91 -8.98 -12.84 -9.65
CA LYS A 91 -8.36 -13.34 -8.42
C LYS A 91 -8.35 -14.86 -8.46
N ASP A 92 -7.19 -15.47 -8.31
CA ASP A 92 -7.06 -16.91 -8.13
C ASP A 92 -6.30 -17.23 -6.86
N GLY A 93 -7.04 -17.55 -5.79
CA GLY A 93 -6.45 -17.84 -4.49
C GLY A 93 -5.61 -16.67 -3.97
N ALA A 94 -4.28 -16.84 -4.01
CA ALA A 94 -3.30 -15.96 -3.38
C ALA A 94 -2.76 -14.84 -4.29
N GLU A 95 -3.20 -14.72 -5.54
CA GLU A 95 -2.76 -13.65 -6.44
C GLU A 95 -3.93 -13.03 -7.22
N ALA A 96 -3.75 -11.79 -7.65
CA ALA A 96 -4.54 -11.16 -8.70
C ALA A 96 -3.72 -11.16 -9.99
N LYS A 97 -4.24 -11.80 -11.04
CA LYS A 97 -3.63 -11.86 -12.37
C LYS A 97 -4.26 -10.81 -13.28
N ILE A 98 -3.42 -10.10 -14.04
CA ILE A 98 -3.85 -9.02 -14.93
C ILE A 98 -3.46 -9.39 -16.36
N SER A 99 -4.44 -9.36 -17.27
CA SER A 99 -4.27 -9.63 -18.69
C SER A 99 -4.65 -8.41 -19.54
N ASN A 100 -4.05 -8.29 -20.72
CA ASN A 100 -4.41 -7.27 -21.71
C ASN A 100 -5.66 -7.68 -22.53
N GLY A 101 -6.09 -6.82 -23.46
CA GLY A 101 -7.25 -7.06 -24.31
C GLY A 101 -7.13 -8.27 -25.25
N GLN A 102 -5.90 -8.76 -25.49
CA GLN A 102 -5.60 -9.96 -26.29
C GLN A 102 -5.53 -11.23 -25.42
N GLY A 103 -5.71 -11.12 -24.10
CA GLY A 103 -5.64 -12.23 -23.16
C GLY A 103 -4.23 -12.54 -22.61
N ALA A 104 -3.19 -11.88 -23.11
CA ALA A 104 -1.83 -12.08 -22.61
C ALA A 104 -1.69 -11.59 -21.16
N LYS A 105 -1.06 -12.40 -20.31
CA LYS A 105 -0.76 -12.02 -18.91
C LYS A 105 0.35 -10.98 -18.90
N VAL A 106 0.09 -9.83 -18.29
CA VAL A 106 1.02 -8.68 -18.30
C VAL A 106 1.47 -8.28 -16.91
N ALA A 107 0.73 -8.65 -15.86
CA ALA A 107 1.13 -8.40 -14.48
C ALA A 107 0.48 -9.39 -13.50
N ARG A 108 1.06 -9.46 -12.29
CA ARG A 108 0.49 -10.17 -11.13
C ARG A 108 0.69 -9.34 -9.85
N LEU A 109 -0.24 -9.44 -8.92
CA LEU A 109 -0.16 -8.86 -7.58
C LEU A 109 -0.40 -9.98 -6.57
N GLY A 110 0.56 -10.23 -5.68
CA GLY A 110 0.41 -11.23 -4.62
C GLY A 110 -0.58 -10.79 -3.54
N SER A 111 -1.02 -11.74 -2.72
CA SER A 111 -1.80 -11.46 -1.52
C SER A 111 -1.10 -10.42 -0.65
N PRO A 112 -1.82 -9.37 -0.19
CA PRO A 112 -1.27 -8.43 0.77
C PRO A 112 -0.85 -9.17 2.04
N LEU A 113 0.35 -8.89 2.52
CA LEU A 113 0.84 -9.36 3.81
C LEU A 113 0.66 -8.24 4.83
N VAL A 114 0.17 -8.60 6.02
CA VAL A 114 0.11 -7.71 7.19
C VAL A 114 1.05 -8.28 8.23
N TRP A 115 2.01 -7.48 8.68
CA TRP A 115 2.88 -7.80 9.80
C TRP A 115 2.58 -6.86 10.95
N ASP A 116 2.63 -7.39 12.16
CA ASP A 116 2.54 -6.58 13.36
C ASP A 116 3.84 -5.78 13.49
N ALA A 117 3.74 -4.45 13.46
CA ALA A 117 4.89 -3.60 13.70
C ALA A 117 5.05 -3.47 15.22
N GLN A 118 5.95 -4.26 15.80
CA GLN A 118 6.32 -4.06 17.20
C GLN A 118 6.94 -2.66 17.38
N VAL A 119 6.41 -1.90 18.34
CA VAL A 119 7.03 -0.65 18.78
C VAL A 119 8.43 -0.97 19.30
N ASN A 120 9.45 -0.31 18.77
CA ASN A 120 10.79 -0.35 19.34
C ASN A 120 10.81 0.53 20.60
N PRO A 121 10.91 -0.04 21.83
CA PRO A 121 10.87 0.75 23.06
C PRO A 121 12.11 1.63 23.26
N THR A 122 13.17 1.46 22.46
CA THR A 122 14.48 2.11 22.70
C THR A 122 14.67 3.48 22.04
N ARG A 123 13.65 4.06 21.35
CA ARG A 123 13.80 5.37 20.67
C ARG A 123 13.03 6.55 21.26
N ILE A 124 12.37 6.40 22.41
CA ILE A 124 11.69 7.53 23.10
C ILE A 124 12.59 8.18 24.19
N SER A 125 13.75 7.60 24.49
CA SER A 125 14.66 8.11 25.53
C SER A 125 15.71 9.07 24.99
N ARG A 126 15.33 10.20 24.39
CA ARG A 126 16.23 11.36 24.31
C ARG A 126 15.52 12.69 24.09
N PHE A 127 14.60 13.04 24.99
CA PHE A 127 14.20 14.43 25.22
C PHE A 127 13.86 14.62 26.70
N VAL A 128 14.87 14.51 27.58
CA VAL A 128 15.04 15.37 28.76
C VAL A 128 16.53 15.34 29.12
N ALA A 129 17.21 16.47 28.95
CA ALA A 129 18.22 17.00 29.90
C ALA A 129 18.70 18.34 29.33
N ASP A 130 17.85 19.35 29.49
CA ASP A 130 18.32 20.70 29.70
C ASP A 130 18.04 20.98 31.18
N ARG A 131 19.11 20.92 31.99
CA ARG A 131 19.35 21.59 33.28
C ARG A 131 20.66 21.08 33.87
#